data_AF-A0A382TF27-F1
#
_entry.id   AF-A0A382TF27-F1
#
_cell.length_a   1.000
_cell.length_b   1.000
_cell.length_c   1.000
_cell.angle_alpha   90.00
_cell.angle_beta   90.00
_cell.angle_gamma   90.00
#
_symmetry.space_group_name_H-M   'P 1'
#
loop_
_entity.id
_entity.type
_entity.pdbx_description
1 polymer ?
#
loop_
_entity_poly.entity_id
_entity_poly.type
_entity_poly.pdbx_seq_one_letter_code
_entity_poly.pdbx_strand_id
1 'polypeptide(L)'
;MLVLNTTVLVSSFIYVLIGRYTNENNAKHLFAGYRGMSESEREKYDIKGIVKFFKPFMSYLGIGSMVLYFLISYLFDYIIAIYFWIAFHTILLPYLVIKLNKFKRNN
;
A
#
# COMPACT_ATOMS: atom_id res chain seq x y z
N MET A 1 -9.83 -17.30 -15.38
CA MET A 1 -10.68 -16.13 -15.09
C MET A 1 -11.10 -16.05 -13.63
N LEU A 2 -11.88 -17.01 -13.10
CA LEU A 2 -12.36 -16.97 -11.72
C LEU A 2 -11.23 -16.79 -10.68
N VAL A 3 -10.16 -17.59 -10.80
CA VAL A 3 -9.00 -17.50 -9.88
C VAL A 3 -8.37 -16.10 -9.90
N LEU A 4 -8.17 -15.50 -11.08
CA LEU A 4 -7.57 -14.16 -11.19
C LEU A 4 -8.46 -13.08 -10.58
N ASN A 5 -9.76 -13.11 -10.89
CA ASN A 5 -10.71 -12.14 -10.35
C ASN A 5 -10.78 -12.23 -8.82
N THR A 6 -10.83 -13.45 -8.27
CA THR A 6 -10.82 -13.67 -6.82
C THR A 6 -9.52 -13.17 -6.21
N THR A 7 -8.36 -13.44 -6.82
CA THR A 7 -7.07 -12.94 -6.35
C THR A 7 -7.04 -11.41 -6.28
N VAL A 8 -7.52 -10.73 -7.33
CA VAL A 8 -7.58 -9.27 -7.35
C VAL A 8 -8.51 -8.75 -6.26
N LEU A 9 -9.73 -9.29 -6.15
CA LEU A 9 -10.71 -8.87 -5.15
C LEU A 9 -10.20 -9.05 -3.72
N VAL A 10 -9.64 -10.22 -3.41
CA VAL A 10 -9.09 -10.53 -2.08
C VAL A 10 -7.89 -9.63 -1.78
N SER A 11 -6.97 -9.44 -2.73
CA SER A 11 -5.80 -8.57 -2.53
C SER A 11 -6.22 -7.12 -2.26
N SER A 12 -7.16 -6.61 -3.06
CA SER A 12 -7.70 -5.25 -2.89
C SER A 12 -8.40 -5.07 -1.56
N PHE A 13 -9.17 -6.06 -1.12
CA PHE A 13 -9.79 -6.06 0.20
C PHE A 13 -8.74 -6.04 1.32
N ILE A 14 -7.69 -6.87 1.22
CA ILE A 14 -6.59 -6.88 2.19
C ILE A 14 -5.90 -5.52 2.26
N TYR A 15 -5.60 -4.86 1.14
CA TYR A 15 -5.00 -3.53 1.15
C TYR A 15 -5.88 -2.49 1.85
N VAL A 16 -7.19 -2.50 1.58
CA VAL A 16 -8.14 -1.62 2.27
C VAL A 16 -8.18 -1.90 3.78
N LEU A 17 -8.18 -3.18 4.19
CA LEU A 17 -8.13 -3.55 5.60
C LEU A 17 -6.85 -3.07 6.27
N ILE A 18 -5.69 -3.29 5.65
CA ILE A 18 -4.39 -2.81 6.15
C ILE A 18 -4.47 -1.28 6.35
N GLY A 19 -4.89 -0.54 5.33
CA GLY A 19 -5.05 0.92 5.44
C GLY A 19 -6.04 1.35 6.52
N ARG A 20 -7.16 0.63 6.71
CA ARG A 20 -8.19 0.98 7.70
C ARG A 20 -7.72 0.72 9.13
N TYR A 21 -7.04 -0.40 9.37
CA TYR A 21 -6.61 -0.82 10.70
C TYR A 21 -5.31 -0.18 11.16
N THR A 22 -4.47 0.35 10.25
CA THR A 22 -3.28 1.12 10.65
C THR A 22 -3.67 2.39 11.42
N ASN A 23 -3.04 2.57 12.57
CA ASN A 23 -3.14 3.75 13.43
C ASN A 23 -1.80 3.98 14.17
N GLU A 24 -1.70 5.08 14.91
CA GLU A 24 -0.46 5.47 15.60
C GLU A 24 0.00 4.42 16.63
N ASN A 25 -0.94 3.75 17.30
CA ASN A 25 -0.64 2.77 18.34
C ASN A 25 -0.07 1.46 17.79
N ASN A 26 -0.52 1.04 16.60
CA ASN A 26 -0.09 -0.22 15.98
C ASN A 26 0.92 -0.06 14.83
N ALA A 27 1.22 1.17 14.41
CA ALA A 27 2.21 1.47 13.37
C ALA A 27 3.55 0.74 13.62
N LYS A 28 3.98 0.66 14.88
CA LYS A 28 5.22 -0.03 15.25
C LYS A 28 5.27 -1.52 14.94
N HIS A 29 4.13 -2.17 14.78
CA HIS A 29 4.05 -3.58 14.43
C HIS A 29 3.96 -3.81 12.93
N LEU A 30 3.45 -2.83 12.20
CA LEU A 30 3.19 -2.91 10.76
C LEU A 30 4.39 -2.47 9.92
N PHE A 31 5.19 -1.53 10.42
CA PHE A 31 6.38 -1.05 9.73
C PHE A 31 7.63 -1.75 10.28
N ALA A 32 8.08 -2.81 9.60
CA ALA A 32 9.24 -3.62 10.04
C ALA A 32 10.50 -2.77 10.31
N GLY A 33 10.77 -1.75 9.48
CA GLY A 33 11.85 -0.80 9.70
C GLY A 33 11.70 0.00 11.00
N TYR A 34 10.49 0.47 11.29
CA TYR A 34 10.21 1.21 12.53
C TYR A 34 10.24 0.31 13.77
N ARG A 35 9.78 -0.95 13.63
CA ARG A 35 9.83 -1.96 14.70
C ARG A 35 11.26 -2.22 15.19
N GLY A 36 12.20 -2.31 14.25
CA GLY A 36 13.61 -2.59 14.53
C GLY A 36 14.41 -1.41 15.11
N MET A 37 13.87 -0.19 15.06
CA MET A 37 14.54 1.00 15.59
C MET A 37 14.50 1.06 17.13
N SER A 38 15.52 1.67 17.73
CA SER A 38 15.50 2.09 19.14
C SER A 38 14.43 3.16 19.38
N GLU A 39 14.02 3.38 20.62
CA GLU A 39 13.06 4.45 20.95
C GLU A 39 13.56 5.83 20.50
N SER A 40 14.84 6.13 20.72
CA SER A 40 15.48 7.38 20.28
C SER A 40 15.51 7.57 18.76
N GLU A 41 15.60 6.49 17.97
CA GLU A 41 15.50 6.57 16.51
C GLU A 41 14.05 6.74 16.05
N ARG A 42 13.11 6.08 16.74
CA ARG A 42 11.67 6.17 16.43
C ARG A 42 11.11 7.58 16.63
N GLU A 43 11.59 8.30 17.64
CA GLU A 43 11.20 9.69 17.92
C GLU A 43 11.56 10.67 16.78
N LYS A 44 12.52 10.29 15.92
CA LYS A 44 12.90 11.07 14.74
C LYS A 44 11.87 10.99 13.62
N TYR A 45 10.88 10.11 13.69
CA TYR A 45 9.86 9.96 12.64
C TYR A 45 8.53 10.60 13.03
N ASP A 46 7.92 11.30 12.07
CA ASP A 46 6.54 11.76 12.19
C ASP A 46 5.55 10.61 11.94
N ILE A 47 5.26 9.83 12.99
CA ILE A 47 4.29 8.72 12.90
C ILE A 47 2.89 9.20 12.51
N LYS A 48 2.47 10.38 12.98
CA LYS A 48 1.15 10.92 12.62
C LYS A 48 1.07 11.19 11.12
N GLY A 49 2.12 11.81 10.56
CA GLY A 49 2.27 12.03 9.13
C GLY A 49 2.31 10.73 8.33
N ILE A 50 3.09 9.75 8.79
CA ILE A 50 3.16 8.41 8.17
C ILE A 50 1.78 7.77 8.10
N VAL A 51 1.06 7.68 9.22
CA VAL A 51 -0.27 7.06 9.27
C VAL A 51 -1.23 7.85 8.37
N LYS A 52 -1.24 9.18 8.46
CA LYS A 52 -2.12 10.04 7.63
C LYS A 52 -1.91 9.81 6.13
N PHE A 53 -0.67 9.60 5.68
CA PHE A 53 -0.37 9.27 4.28
C PHE A 53 -0.68 7.80 3.93
N PHE A 54 -0.30 6.87 4.80
CA PHE A 54 -0.34 5.43 4.53
C PHE A 54 -1.78 4.90 4.35
N LYS A 55 -2.73 5.36 5.18
CA LYS A 55 -4.12 4.88 5.13
C LYS A 55 -4.81 5.11 3.77
N PRO A 56 -4.86 6.35 3.24
CA PRO A 56 -5.43 6.58 1.92
C PRO A 56 -4.58 5.97 0.80
N PHE A 57 -3.25 5.92 0.95
CA PHE A 57 -2.38 5.26 -0.02
C PHE A 57 -2.73 3.77 -0.19
N MET A 58 -2.90 3.03 0.91
CA MET A 58 -3.27 1.61 0.86
C MET A 58 -4.66 1.41 0.25
N SER A 59 -5.61 2.29 0.57
CA SER A 59 -6.95 2.25 -0.04
C SER A 59 -6.88 2.51 -1.55
N TYR A 60 -6.06 3.47 -1.98
CA TYR A 60 -5.80 3.76 -3.39
C TYR A 60 -5.10 2.60 -4.11
N LEU A 61 -4.10 1.97 -3.48
CA LEU A 61 -3.42 0.81 -4.03
C LEU A 61 -4.41 -0.35 -4.26
N GLY A 62 -5.24 -0.65 -3.26
CA GLY A 62 -6.24 -1.71 -3.35
C GLY A 62 -7.35 -1.41 -4.36
N ILE A 63 -8.08 -0.32 -4.17
CA ILE A 63 -9.24 0.03 -5.00
C ILE A 63 -8.81 0.44 -6.41
N GLY A 64 -7.75 1.24 -6.53
CA GLY A 64 -7.25 1.73 -7.82
C GLY A 64 -6.75 0.59 -8.70
N SER A 65 -5.97 -0.35 -8.15
CA SER A 65 -5.52 -1.52 -8.93
C SER A 65 -6.68 -2.45 -9.31
N MET A 66 -7.68 -2.61 -8.45
CA MET A 66 -8.89 -3.38 -8.75
C MET A 66 -9.65 -2.80 -9.93
N VAL A 67 -9.94 -1.49 -9.87
CA VAL A 67 -10.67 -0.77 -10.92
C VAL A 67 -9.88 -0.83 -12.23
N LEU A 68 -8.57 -0.60 -12.18
CA LEU A 68 -7.69 -0.73 -13.34
C LEU A 68 -7.77 -2.13 -13.96
N TYR A 69 -7.65 -3.18 -13.15
CA TYR A 69 -7.71 -4.56 -13.63
C TYR A 69 -9.04 -4.87 -14.34
N PHE A 70 -10.19 -4.53 -13.72
CA PHE A 70 -11.48 -4.82 -14.33
C PHE A 70 -11.75 -3.95 -15.57
N LEU A 71 -11.30 -2.70 -15.57
CA LEU A 71 -11.41 -1.83 -16.74
C LEU A 71 -10.60 -2.37 -17.92
N ILE A 72 -9.33 -2.73 -17.71
CA ILE A 72 -8.48 -3.29 -18.76
C ILE A 72 -9.00 -4.66 -19.21
N SER A 73 -9.47 -5.50 -18.29
CA SER A 73 -10.06 -6.81 -18.63
C SER A 73 -11.32 -6.67 -19.48
N TYR A 74 -12.11 -5.61 -19.26
CA TYR A 74 -13.31 -5.33 -20.05
C TYR A 74 -12.98 -4.80 -21.45
N LEU A 75 -11.95 -3.96 -21.57
CA LEU A 75 -11.54 -3.33 -22.84
C LEU A 75 -10.68 -4.25 -23.73
N PHE A 76 -9.96 -5.19 -23.12
CA PHE A 76 -8.99 -6.05 -23.79
C PHE A 76 -9.17 -7.51 -23.35
N ASP A 77 -8.18 -8.08 -22.67
CA ASP A 77 -8.24 -9.42 -22.09
C ASP A 77 -7.57 -9.45 -20.70
N TYR A 78 -7.67 -10.61 -20.04
CA TYR A 78 -7.17 -10.82 -18.69
C TYR A 78 -5.65 -10.90 -18.59
N ILE A 79 -4.96 -11.29 -19.66
CA ILE A 79 -3.49 -11.34 -19.72
C ILE A 79 -2.95 -9.91 -19.75
N ILE A 80 -3.52 -9.04 -20.59
CA ILE A 80 -3.18 -7.63 -20.62
C ILE A 80 -3.51 -6.99 -19.26
N ALA A 81 -4.69 -7.25 -18.71
CA ALA A 81 -5.09 -6.70 -17.42
C ALA A 81 -4.15 -7.10 -16.27
N ILE A 82 -3.67 -8.35 -16.22
CA ILE A 82 -2.76 -8.76 -15.15
C ILE A 82 -1.40 -8.07 -15.28
N TYR A 83 -0.89 -7.83 -16.49
CA TYR A 83 0.34 -7.05 -16.67
C TYR A 83 0.20 -5.61 -16.17
N PHE A 84 -0.93 -4.97 -16.44
CA PHE A 84 -1.22 -3.63 -15.91
C PHE A 84 -1.36 -3.64 -14.38
N TRP A 85 -2.02 -4.65 -13.82
CA TRP A 85 -2.17 -4.81 -12.38
C TRP A 85 -0.80 -4.99 -11.69
N ILE A 86 0.08 -5.83 -12.25
CA ILE A 86 1.46 -6.02 -11.76
C ILE A 86 2.25 -4.71 -11.87
N ALA A 87 2.24 -4.05 -13.03
CA ALA A 87 2.97 -2.80 -13.24
C ALA A 87 2.55 -1.70 -12.25
N PHE A 88 1.24 -1.58 -11.98
CA PHE A 88 0.70 -0.64 -11.00
C PHE A 88 1.29 -0.86 -9.60
N HIS A 89 1.37 -2.11 -9.14
CA HIS A 89 1.98 -2.45 -7.85
C HIS A 89 3.50 -2.23 -7.84
N THR A 90 4.18 -2.65 -8.91
CA THR A 90 5.64 -2.50 -9.06
C THR A 90 6.07 -1.04 -9.01
N ILE A 91 5.26 -0.09 -9.48
CA ILE A 91 5.56 1.34 -9.42
C ILE A 91 5.21 1.93 -8.04
N LEU A 92 4.02 1.60 -7.52
CA LEU A 92 3.51 2.25 -6.32
C LEU A 92 4.17 1.76 -5.02
N LEU A 93 4.54 0.48 -4.93
CA LEU A 93 5.18 -0.05 -3.72
C LEU A 93 6.57 0.58 -3.45
N PRO A 94 7.47 0.76 -4.43
CA PRO A 94 8.69 1.54 -4.23
C PRO A 94 8.41 3.00 -3.88
N TYR A 95 7.42 3.63 -4.53
CA TYR A 95 7.02 5.01 -4.22
C TYR A 95 6.59 5.16 -2.75
N LEU A 96 5.81 4.21 -2.22
CA LEU A 96 5.43 4.15 -0.81
C LEU A 96 6.65 4.21 0.09
N VAL A 97 7.64 3.32 -0.13
CA VAL A 97 8.85 3.24 0.69
C VAL A 97 9.63 4.57 0.66
N ILE A 98 9.83 5.13 -0.53
CA ILE A 98 10.50 6.42 -0.70
C ILE A 98 9.77 7.53 0.07
N LYS A 99 8.44 7.58 -0.03
CA LYS A 99 7.63 8.60 0.64
C LYS A 99 7.62 8.43 2.14
N LEU A 100 7.57 7.19 2.66
CA LEU A 100 7.64 6.91 4.09
C LEU A 100 8.97 7.37 4.71
N ASN A 101 10.09 7.16 4.01
CA ASN A 101 11.41 7.60 4.50
C ASN A 101 11.55 9.13 4.59
N LYS A 102 10.76 9.90 3.84
CA LYS A 102 10.74 11.38 3.90
C LYS A 102 10.05 11.93 5.15
N PHE A 103 9.38 11.09 5.95
CA PHE A 103 8.80 11.50 7.24
C PHE A 103 9.81 11.42 8.40
N LYS A 104 11.06 11.06 8.12
CA LYS A 104 12.16 11.28 9.06
C LYS A 104 12.39 12.78 9.20
N ARG A 105 12.28 13.30 10.42
CA ARG A 105 12.62 14.68 10.76
C ARG A 105 14.12 14.86 10.56
N ASN A 106 14.49 15.82 9.73
CA ASN A 106 15.86 16.33 9.71
C ASN A 106 15.96 17.28 10.90
N ASN A 107 16.79 16.92 11.89
CA ASN A 107 17.27 17.88 12.88
C ASN A 107 18.10 18.96 12.18
#